data_AF-A0A7T6VJ80-F1
#
_entry.id   AF-A0A7T6VJ80-F1
#
_cell.length_a   1.000
_cell.length_b   1.000
_cell.length_c   1.000
_cell.angle_alpha   90.00
_cell.angle_beta   90.00
_cell.angle_gamma   90.00
#
_symmetry.space_group_name_H-M   'P 1'
#
loop_
_entity.id
_entity.type
_entity.pdbx_description
1 polymer ?
#
loop_
_entity_poly.entity_id
_entity_poly.type
_entity_poly.pdbx_seq_one_letter_code
_entity_poly.pdbx_strand_id
1 'polypeptide(L)'
;MTILDPRLWLAFIAALAITAGGCYFKGHADGVRATTAAAQKAQLAAVEAARAEEQRRTAAQQEVAENAAQQRNQARADAAAAASAADGLRKQVAVLVERSRHSATTAGSAPAGDPIGVLADVLGSIDDRAGELAKIADERGIAGQQCERDYDALTAVQN
;
A
#
# COMPACT_ATOMS: atom_id res chain seq x y z
N MET A 1 88.79 21.77 -13.03
CA MET A 1 88.28 21.57 -11.66
C MET A 1 87.16 22.57 -11.39
N THR A 2 85.95 22.27 -11.87
CA THR A 2 84.72 23.10 -11.75
C THR A 2 83.63 22.39 -10.95
N ILE A 3 83.98 21.32 -10.25
CA ILE A 3 83.07 20.48 -9.46
C ILE A 3 82.70 21.14 -8.12
N LEU A 4 83.39 22.20 -7.72
CA LEU A 4 83.22 22.88 -6.44
C LEU A 4 82.82 24.36 -6.60
N ASP A 5 82.05 24.71 -7.64
CA ASP A 5 81.45 26.04 -7.72
C ASP A 5 80.17 26.06 -6.86
N PRO A 6 80.12 26.85 -5.77
CA PRO A 6 78.99 26.88 -4.84
C PRO A 6 77.66 27.17 -5.54
N ARG A 7 77.68 27.91 -6.65
CA ARG A 7 76.46 28.29 -7.39
C ARG A 7 75.83 27.11 -8.12
N LEU A 8 76.64 26.23 -8.71
CA LEU A 8 76.15 25.02 -9.40
C LEU A 8 75.56 24.03 -8.38
N TRP A 9 76.19 23.92 -7.21
CA TRP A 9 75.68 23.08 -6.13
C TRP A 9 74.35 23.60 -5.57
N LEU A 10 74.22 24.91 -5.37
CA LEU A 10 72.97 25.55 -4.93
C LEU A 10 71.84 25.37 -5.97
N ALA A 11 72.14 25.53 -7.25
CA ALA A 11 71.16 25.31 -8.33
C ALA A 11 70.67 23.85 -8.37
N PHE A 12 71.58 22.89 -8.14
CA PHE A 12 71.23 21.47 -8.07
C PHE A 12 70.33 21.16 -6.86
N ILE A 13 70.66 21.67 -5.67
CA ILE A 13 69.80 21.51 -4.48
C ILE A 13 68.42 22.12 -4.73
N ALA A 14 68.36 23.33 -5.31
CA ALA A 14 67.10 24.01 -5.58
C ALA A 14 66.23 23.21 -6.55
N ALA A 15 66.81 22.66 -7.62
CA ALA A 15 66.09 21.80 -8.56
C ALA A 15 65.55 20.53 -7.87
N LEU A 16 66.38 19.88 -7.04
CA LEU A 16 65.97 18.67 -6.32
C LEU A 16 64.83 18.95 -5.32
N ALA A 17 64.91 20.08 -4.61
CA ALA A 17 63.85 20.52 -3.69
C ALA A 17 62.53 20.81 -4.42
N ILE A 18 62.57 21.47 -5.58
CA ILE A 18 61.39 21.75 -6.41
C ILE A 18 60.75 20.45 -6.91
N THR A 19 61.56 19.52 -7.42
CA THR A 19 61.06 18.22 -7.89
C THR A 19 60.44 17.41 -6.73
N ALA A 20 61.12 17.34 -5.59
CA ALA A 20 60.61 16.63 -4.41
C ALA A 20 59.30 17.25 -3.90
N GLY A 21 59.22 18.59 -3.84
CA GLY A 21 58.00 19.31 -3.48
C GLY A 21 56.85 19.02 -4.45
N GLY A 22 57.11 19.10 -5.76
CA GLY A 22 56.11 18.79 -6.79
C GLY A 22 55.56 17.36 -6.70
N CYS A 23 56.45 16.37 -6.50
CA CYS A 23 56.04 14.98 -6.28
C CYS A 23 55.20 14.81 -5.00
N TYR A 24 55.60 15.45 -3.90
CA TYR A 24 54.85 15.40 -2.64
C TYR A 24 53.45 16.01 -2.78
N PHE A 25 53.34 17.23 -3.31
CA PHE A 25 52.04 17.89 -3.50
C PHE A 25 51.14 17.12 -4.46
N LYS A 26 51.69 16.59 -5.55
CA LYS A 26 50.94 15.75 -6.48
C LYS A 26 50.44 14.47 -5.81
N GLY A 27 51.30 13.75 -5.11
CA GLY A 27 50.90 12.54 -4.39
C GLY A 27 49.85 12.81 -3.31
N HIS A 28 49.98 13.92 -2.58
CA HIS A 28 48.99 14.35 -1.61
C HIS A 28 47.64 14.69 -2.28
N ALA A 29 47.66 15.42 -3.39
CA ALA A 29 46.44 15.76 -4.14
C ALA A 29 45.77 14.52 -4.74
N ASP A 30 46.54 13.59 -5.31
CA ASP A 30 46.04 12.32 -5.87
C ASP A 30 45.47 11.41 -4.76
N GLY A 31 46.13 11.35 -3.60
CA GLY A 31 45.63 10.64 -2.42
C GLY A 31 44.30 11.20 -1.91
N VAL A 32 44.19 12.53 -1.77
CA VAL A 32 42.93 13.18 -1.40
C VAL A 32 41.84 12.87 -2.43
N ARG A 33 42.12 12.99 -3.74
CA ARG A 33 41.15 12.64 -4.80
C ARG A 33 40.73 11.17 -4.77
N ALA A 34 41.65 10.24 -4.49
CA ALA A 34 41.34 8.83 -4.39
C ALA A 34 40.42 8.55 -3.18
N THR A 35 40.71 9.14 -2.03
CA THR A 35 39.86 8.99 -0.82
C THR A 35 38.48 9.61 -1.01
N THR A 36 38.38 10.79 -1.63
CA THR A 36 37.08 11.43 -1.91
C THR A 36 36.28 10.64 -2.94
N ALA A 37 36.91 10.13 -4.00
CA ALA A 37 36.25 9.28 -4.99
C ALA A 37 35.75 7.96 -4.36
N ALA A 38 36.53 7.34 -3.47
CA ALA A 38 36.11 6.16 -2.74
C ALA A 38 34.92 6.46 -1.81
N ALA A 39 34.96 7.58 -1.08
CA ALA A 39 33.86 8.02 -0.23
C ALA A 39 32.58 8.31 -1.04
N GLN A 40 32.69 8.97 -2.20
CA GLN A 40 31.57 9.22 -3.09
C GLN A 40 30.95 7.92 -3.63
N LYS A 41 31.78 6.96 -4.04
CA LYS A 41 31.29 5.64 -4.48
C LYS A 41 30.56 4.91 -3.36
N ALA A 42 31.09 4.93 -2.14
CA ALA A 42 30.44 4.32 -0.99
C ALA A 42 29.09 4.99 -0.68
N GLN A 43 29.02 6.33 -0.78
CA GLN A 43 27.76 7.07 -0.62
C GLN A 43 26.74 6.73 -1.71
N LEU A 44 27.16 6.66 -2.97
CA LEU A 44 26.28 6.27 -4.08
C LEU A 44 25.73 4.86 -3.88
N ALA A 45 26.57 3.89 -3.52
CA ALA A 45 26.13 2.53 -3.24
C ALA A 45 25.13 2.46 -2.07
N ALA A 46 25.35 3.24 -1.01
CA ALA A 46 24.41 3.32 0.11
C ALA A 46 23.06 3.93 -0.29
N VAL A 47 23.07 4.97 -1.12
CA VAL A 47 21.84 5.61 -1.64
C VAL A 47 21.10 4.67 -2.60
N GLU A 48 21.81 3.95 -3.46
CA GLU A 48 21.22 2.97 -4.37
C GLU A 48 20.57 1.82 -3.59
N ALA A 49 21.24 1.29 -2.56
CA ALA A 49 20.68 0.27 -1.69
C ALA A 49 19.42 0.77 -0.95
N ALA A 50 19.45 2.00 -0.43
CA ALA A 50 18.29 2.61 0.22
C ALA A 50 17.10 2.79 -0.75
N ARG A 51 17.36 3.28 -1.98
CA ARG A 51 16.33 3.42 -3.01
C ARG A 51 15.75 2.09 -3.45
N ALA A 52 16.57 1.06 -3.58
CA ALA A 52 16.09 -0.28 -3.93
C ALA A 52 15.11 -0.80 -2.87
N GLU A 53 15.42 -0.58 -1.59
CA GLU A 53 14.53 -0.96 -0.49
C GLU A 53 13.25 -0.13 -0.44
N GLU A 54 13.33 1.19 -0.69
CA GLU A 54 12.15 2.06 -0.83
C GLU A 54 11.25 1.61 -1.98
N GLN A 55 11.82 1.28 -3.14
CA GLN A 55 11.09 0.78 -4.30
C GLN A 55 10.41 -0.55 -4.00
N ARG A 56 11.11 -1.47 -3.32
CA ARG A 56 10.55 -2.75 -2.89
C ARG A 56 9.33 -2.55 -1.99
N ARG A 57 9.45 -1.71 -0.95
CA ARG A 57 8.35 -1.42 -0.02
C ARG A 57 7.18 -0.75 -0.72
N THR A 58 7.46 0.22 -1.58
CA THR A 58 6.42 0.93 -2.34
C THR A 58 5.66 -0.02 -3.27
N ALA A 59 6.37 -0.90 -3.97
CA ALA A 59 5.75 -1.89 -4.86
C ALA A 59 4.86 -2.87 -4.07
N ALA A 60 5.34 -3.37 -2.92
CA ALA A 60 4.56 -4.25 -2.06
C ALA A 60 3.30 -3.55 -1.53
N GLN A 61 3.41 -2.30 -1.03
CA GLN A 61 2.26 -1.53 -0.57
C GLN A 61 1.25 -1.24 -1.69
N GLN A 62 1.75 -0.98 -2.91
CA GLN A 62 0.88 -0.78 -4.07
C GLN A 62 0.08 -2.05 -4.39
N GLU A 63 0.72 -3.23 -4.39
CA GLU A 63 0.02 -4.50 -4.59
C GLU A 63 -1.04 -4.75 -3.50
N VAL A 64 -0.72 -4.45 -2.24
CA VAL A 64 -1.67 -4.56 -1.14
C VAL A 64 -2.87 -3.62 -1.37
N ALA A 65 -2.62 -2.35 -1.70
CA ALA A 65 -3.67 -1.36 -1.98
C ALA A 65 -4.57 -1.74 -3.17
N GLU A 66 -4.00 -2.28 -4.24
CA GLU A 66 -4.73 -2.79 -5.40
C GLU A 66 -5.62 -3.98 -5.02
N ASN A 67 -5.09 -4.93 -4.26
CA ASN A 67 -5.84 -6.07 -3.75
C ASN A 67 -7.02 -5.65 -2.87
N ALA A 68 -6.84 -4.69 -1.96
CA ALA A 68 -7.97 -4.20 -1.16
C ALA A 68 -8.97 -3.39 -2.00
N ALA A 69 -8.51 -2.67 -3.03
CA ALA A 69 -9.42 -1.99 -3.96
C ALA A 69 -10.31 -3.00 -4.70
N GLN A 70 -9.74 -4.11 -5.14
CA GLN A 70 -10.49 -5.21 -5.76
C GLN A 70 -11.51 -5.82 -4.79
N GLN A 71 -11.10 -6.11 -3.54
CA GLN A 71 -12.01 -6.63 -2.52
C GLN A 71 -13.16 -5.67 -2.21
N ARG A 72 -12.89 -4.35 -2.11
CA ARG A 72 -13.95 -3.34 -1.93
C ARG A 72 -14.93 -3.32 -3.10
N ASN A 73 -14.43 -3.44 -4.33
CA ASN A 73 -15.28 -3.46 -5.51
C ASN A 73 -16.16 -4.72 -5.53
N GLN A 74 -15.60 -5.88 -5.15
CA GLN A 74 -16.34 -7.12 -5.03
C GLN A 74 -17.43 -7.02 -3.96
N ALA A 75 -17.09 -6.58 -2.74
CA ALA A 75 -18.08 -6.40 -1.66
C ALA A 75 -19.21 -5.44 -2.06
N ARG A 76 -18.91 -4.37 -2.81
CA ARG A 76 -19.93 -3.46 -3.36
C ARG A 76 -20.84 -4.14 -4.38
N ALA A 77 -20.28 -4.98 -5.26
CA ALA A 77 -21.05 -5.72 -6.23
C ALA A 77 -21.97 -6.76 -5.55
N ASP A 78 -21.44 -7.47 -4.55
CA ASP A 78 -22.19 -8.45 -3.77
C ASP A 78 -23.32 -7.78 -2.97
N ALA A 79 -23.06 -6.63 -2.35
CA ALA A 79 -24.09 -5.83 -1.67
C ALA A 79 -25.20 -5.36 -2.64
N ALA A 80 -24.84 -4.93 -3.86
CA ALA A 80 -25.81 -4.52 -4.87
C ALA A 80 -26.66 -5.71 -5.38
N ALA A 81 -26.04 -6.88 -5.54
CA ALA A 81 -26.73 -8.11 -5.91
C ALA A 81 -27.71 -8.55 -4.81
N ALA A 82 -27.28 -8.50 -3.54
CA ALA A 82 -28.11 -8.80 -2.39
C ALA A 82 -29.31 -7.85 -2.29
N ALA A 83 -29.09 -6.54 -2.44
CA ALA A 83 -30.17 -5.54 -2.44
C ALA A 83 -31.19 -5.80 -3.57
N SER A 84 -30.72 -6.12 -4.77
CA SER A 84 -31.60 -6.45 -5.91
C SER A 84 -32.42 -7.71 -5.65
N ALA A 85 -31.82 -8.74 -5.05
CA ALA A 85 -32.51 -9.97 -4.67
C ALA A 85 -33.57 -9.72 -3.57
N ALA A 86 -33.22 -8.92 -2.57
CA ALA A 86 -34.13 -8.52 -1.49
C ALA A 86 -35.34 -7.73 -2.04
N ASP A 87 -35.13 -6.79 -2.95
CA ASP A 87 -36.23 -6.06 -3.61
C ASP A 87 -37.13 -6.97 -4.44
N GLY A 88 -36.54 -7.94 -5.15
CA GLY A 88 -37.28 -8.96 -5.87
C GLY A 88 -38.14 -9.82 -4.94
N LEU A 89 -37.61 -10.18 -3.77
CA LEU A 89 -38.33 -10.94 -2.75
C LEU A 89 -39.46 -10.10 -2.13
N ARG A 90 -39.19 -8.85 -1.73
CA ARG A 90 -40.20 -7.90 -1.19
C ARG A 90 -41.39 -7.75 -2.14
N LYS A 91 -41.15 -7.61 -3.44
CA LYS A 91 -42.21 -7.54 -4.47
C LYS A 91 -43.06 -8.82 -4.51
N GLN A 92 -42.43 -10.00 -4.48
CA GLN A 92 -43.16 -11.28 -4.48
C GLN A 92 -43.97 -11.46 -3.20
N VAL A 93 -43.41 -11.10 -2.05
CA VAL A 93 -44.10 -11.15 -0.75
C VAL A 93 -45.29 -10.19 -0.73
N ALA A 94 -45.14 -8.97 -1.26
CA ALA A 94 -46.24 -8.02 -1.36
C ALA A 94 -47.42 -8.56 -2.20
N VAL A 95 -47.14 -9.22 -3.33
CA VAL A 95 -48.16 -9.89 -4.15
C VAL A 95 -48.85 -11.02 -3.36
N LEU A 96 -48.11 -11.79 -2.56
CA LEU A 96 -48.66 -12.87 -1.75
C LEU A 96 -49.56 -12.34 -0.62
N VAL A 97 -49.11 -11.29 0.09
CA VAL A 97 -49.90 -10.59 1.12
C VAL A 97 -51.21 -10.11 0.49
N GLU A 98 -51.15 -9.45 -0.66
CA GLU A 98 -52.36 -8.92 -1.31
C GLU A 98 -53.32 -10.03 -1.76
N ARG A 99 -52.81 -11.12 -2.33
CA ARG A 99 -53.63 -12.28 -2.71
C ARG A 99 -54.29 -12.93 -1.49
N SER A 100 -53.58 -13.03 -0.37
CA SER A 100 -54.12 -13.63 0.87
C SER A 100 -55.29 -12.82 1.45
N ARG A 101 -55.20 -11.48 1.40
CA ARG A 101 -56.27 -10.57 1.81
C ARG A 101 -57.51 -10.72 0.94
N HIS A 102 -57.35 -10.89 -0.37
CA HIS A 102 -58.46 -11.10 -1.32
C HIS A 102 -59.12 -12.48 -1.22
N SER A 103 -58.37 -13.53 -0.82
CA SER A 103 -58.91 -14.89 -0.69
C SER A 103 -59.73 -15.10 0.58
N ALA A 104 -59.54 -14.27 1.61
CA ALA A 104 -60.29 -14.35 2.87
C ALA A 104 -61.71 -13.77 2.77
N THR A 105 -62.02 -13.01 1.71
CA THR A 105 -63.29 -12.28 1.57
C THR A 105 -64.44 -13.12 1.03
N THR A 106 -64.20 -14.34 0.54
CA THR A 106 -65.19 -15.16 -0.18
C THR A 106 -65.88 -16.25 0.64
N ALA A 107 -65.44 -16.55 1.87
CA ALA A 107 -66.06 -17.58 2.71
C ALA A 107 -65.92 -17.28 4.21
N GLY A 108 -66.86 -16.54 4.79
CA GLY A 108 -66.91 -16.27 6.24
C GLY A 108 -66.02 -15.10 6.68
N SER A 109 -66.45 -14.42 7.74
CA SER A 109 -65.89 -13.17 8.29
C SER A 109 -64.36 -13.04 8.17
N ALA A 110 -63.89 -11.88 7.73
CA ALA A 110 -62.46 -11.59 7.61
C ALA A 110 -61.72 -11.84 8.95
N PRO A 111 -60.52 -12.46 8.93
CA PRO A 111 -59.72 -12.64 10.14
C PRO A 111 -59.38 -11.27 10.75
N ALA A 112 -59.42 -11.18 12.08
CA ALA A 112 -59.19 -9.92 12.81
C ALA A 112 -57.72 -9.41 12.77
N GLY A 113 -56.81 -10.09 12.06
CA GLY A 113 -55.40 -9.73 11.95
C GLY A 113 -54.74 -10.18 10.64
N ASP A 114 -53.59 -9.58 10.32
CA ASP A 114 -52.77 -9.85 9.13
C ASP A 114 -51.42 -10.53 9.50
N PRO A 115 -51.43 -11.84 9.82
CA PRO A 115 -50.21 -12.53 10.24
C PRO A 115 -49.14 -12.59 9.13
N ILE A 116 -49.54 -12.58 7.86
CA ILE A 116 -48.60 -12.63 6.71
C ILE A 116 -47.95 -11.26 6.53
N GLY A 117 -48.70 -10.17 6.67
CA GLY A 117 -48.16 -8.81 6.66
C GLY A 117 -47.15 -8.57 7.77
N VAL A 118 -47.41 -9.06 9.00
CA VAL A 118 -46.44 -8.96 10.11
C VAL A 118 -45.15 -9.75 9.80
N LEU A 119 -45.25 -10.97 9.27
CA LEU A 119 -44.08 -11.75 8.87
C LEU A 119 -43.28 -11.06 7.75
N ALA A 120 -43.96 -10.43 6.80
CA ALA A 120 -43.33 -9.67 5.72
C ALA A 120 -42.56 -8.44 6.26
N ASP A 121 -43.16 -7.72 7.21
CA ASP A 121 -42.54 -6.56 7.86
C ASP A 121 -41.30 -6.96 8.68
N VAL A 122 -41.43 -8.01 9.50
CA VAL A 122 -40.30 -8.54 10.29
C VAL A 122 -39.18 -9.04 9.38
N LEU A 123 -39.51 -9.73 8.28
CA LEU A 123 -38.52 -10.18 7.30
C LEU A 123 -37.78 -8.99 6.68
N GLY A 124 -38.50 -7.93 6.28
CA GLY A 124 -37.90 -6.71 5.74
C GLY A 124 -36.97 -6.03 6.75
N SER A 125 -37.44 -5.87 7.99
CA SER A 125 -36.65 -5.30 9.09
C SER A 125 -35.36 -6.08 9.36
N ILE A 126 -35.41 -7.41 9.36
CA ILE A 126 -34.24 -8.26 9.62
C ILE A 126 -33.27 -8.19 8.44
N ASP A 127 -33.77 -8.25 7.21
CA ASP A 127 -32.95 -8.16 6.00
C ASP A 127 -32.21 -6.81 5.91
N ASP A 128 -32.91 -5.70 6.16
CA ASP A 128 -32.32 -4.37 6.18
C ASP A 128 -31.20 -4.28 7.24
N ARG A 129 -31.44 -4.82 8.43
CA ARG A 129 -30.45 -4.82 9.51
C ARG A 129 -29.26 -5.72 9.18
N ALA A 130 -29.51 -6.89 8.59
CA ALA A 130 -28.46 -7.81 8.17
C ALA A 130 -27.59 -7.18 7.08
N GLY A 131 -28.18 -6.48 6.12
CA GLY A 131 -27.46 -5.76 5.07
C GLY A 131 -26.54 -4.67 5.63
N GLU A 132 -27.02 -3.85 6.56
CA GLU A 132 -26.19 -2.84 7.21
C GLU A 132 -25.04 -3.45 8.02
N LEU A 133 -25.27 -4.57 8.71
CA LEU A 133 -24.22 -5.29 9.44
C LEU A 133 -23.18 -5.89 8.48
N ALA A 134 -23.62 -6.49 7.37
CA ALA A 134 -22.74 -7.05 6.35
C ALA A 134 -21.83 -5.95 5.75
N LYS A 135 -22.41 -4.80 5.38
CA LYS A 135 -21.65 -3.66 4.88
C LYS A 135 -20.58 -3.19 5.86
N ILE A 136 -20.92 -3.03 7.15
CA ILE A 136 -19.96 -2.63 8.18
C ILE A 136 -18.88 -3.70 8.36
N ALA A 137 -19.24 -4.98 8.30
CA ALA A 137 -18.30 -6.08 8.43
C ALA A 137 -17.31 -6.10 7.25
N ASP A 138 -17.78 -5.91 6.02
CA ASP A 138 -16.93 -5.85 4.83
C ASP A 138 -16.00 -4.63 4.87
N GLU A 139 -16.53 -3.44 5.19
CA GLU A 139 -15.73 -2.22 5.29
C GLU A 139 -14.60 -2.36 6.32
N ARG A 140 -14.91 -2.87 7.51
CA ARG A 140 -13.93 -3.06 8.58
C ARG A 140 -12.97 -4.21 8.29
N GLY A 141 -13.48 -5.32 7.75
CA GLY A 141 -12.70 -6.51 7.43
C GLY A 141 -11.65 -6.20 6.37
N ILE A 142 -12.04 -5.54 5.28
CA ILE A 142 -11.12 -5.16 4.21
C ILE A 142 -10.12 -4.11 4.69
N ALA A 143 -10.56 -3.11 5.48
CA ALA A 143 -9.64 -2.12 6.04
C ALA A 143 -8.63 -2.74 7.02
N GLY A 144 -9.07 -3.66 7.88
CA GLY A 144 -8.19 -4.37 8.81
C GLY A 144 -7.15 -5.22 8.09
N GLN A 145 -7.59 -6.02 7.10
CA GLN A 145 -6.69 -6.85 6.29
C GLN A 145 -5.69 -6.00 5.50
N GLN A 146 -6.10 -4.84 4.98
CA GLN A 146 -5.19 -3.88 4.34
C GLN A 146 -4.12 -3.42 5.34
N CYS A 147 -4.52 -2.99 6.55
CA CYS A 147 -3.59 -2.51 7.56
C CYS A 147 -2.57 -3.58 7.96
N GLU A 148 -3.01 -4.82 8.17
CA GLU A 148 -2.12 -5.95 8.50
C GLU A 148 -1.11 -6.19 7.37
N ARG A 149 -1.57 -6.27 6.13
CA ARG A 149 -0.71 -6.53 4.97
C ARG A 149 0.25 -5.37 4.67
N ASP A 150 -0.17 -4.12 4.85
CA ASP A 150 0.72 -2.96 4.71
C ASP A 150 1.82 -2.98 5.76
N TYR A 151 1.49 -3.37 6.99
CA TYR A 151 2.48 -3.53 8.06
C TYR A 151 3.46 -4.66 7.72
N ASP A 152 2.96 -5.80 7.26
CA ASP A 152 3.81 -6.92 6.81
C ASP A 152 4.71 -6.51 5.64
N ALA A 153 4.22 -5.73 4.67
CA ALA A 153 5.00 -5.23 3.56
C ALA A 153 6.18 -4.33 4.00
N LEU A 154 5.99 -3.56 5.07
CA LEU A 154 7.03 -2.71 5.66
C LEU A 154 8.01 -3.48 6.55
N THR A 155 7.55 -4.52 7.23
CA THR A 155 8.34 -5.27 8.23
C THR A 155 8.95 -6.56 7.70
N ALA A 156 8.56 -7.02 6.51
CA ALA A 156 9.21 -8.12 5.83
C ALA A 156 10.69 -7.79 5.57
N VAL A 157 11.54 -8.31 6.45
CA VAL A 157 12.99 -8.40 6.26
C VAL A 157 13.23 -9.63 5.40
N GLN A 158 13.77 -9.44 4.19
CA GLN A 158 14.31 -10.58 3.45
C GLN A 158 15.59 -11.02 4.14
N ASN A 159 15.55 -12.20 4.75
CA ASN A 159 16.75 -12.99 5.06
C ASN A 159 17.41 -13.46 3.77
#